data_AF-A0A2B7Y4J9-F1
#
_entry.id   AF-A0A2B7Y4J9-F1
#
_cell.length_a   1.000
_cell.length_b   1.000
_cell.length_c   1.000
_cell.angle_alpha   90.00
_cell.angle_beta   90.00
_cell.angle_gamma   90.00
#
_symmetry.space_group_name_H-M   'P 1'
#
loop_
_entity.id
_entity.type
_entity.pdbx_description
1 polymer ?
#
loop_
_entity_poly.entity_id
_entity_poly.type
_entity_poly.pdbx_seq_one_letter_code
_entity_poly.pdbx_strand_id
1 'polypeptide(L)'
;MYYIENRTKEEAAKYIASRICQDYLEKYATAEEILDHLKEIYIDLNYLEIAKHDYNKLIIKNEDDYYKFITSFLHLAITAAYVITSIFKNFQELCSKSAYILNTIAAAAPRN
;
A
#
# COMPACT_ATOMS: atom_id res chain seq x y z
N MET A 1 3.16 -14.68 -15.35
CA MET A 1 2.78 -13.33 -15.85
C MET A 1 1.56 -13.31 -16.75
N TYR A 2 1.47 -14.20 -17.74
CA TYR A 2 0.35 -14.26 -18.72
C TYR A 2 -1.08 -14.18 -18.12
N TYR A 3 -1.29 -14.76 -16.94
CA TYR A 3 -2.59 -14.70 -16.25
C TYR A 3 -2.98 -13.30 -15.78
N ILE A 4 -2.01 -12.50 -15.31
CA ILE A 4 -2.25 -11.15 -14.79
C ILE A 4 -2.50 -10.20 -15.96
N GLU A 5 -1.67 -10.29 -17.00
CA GLU A 5 -1.82 -9.50 -18.23
C GLU A 5 -3.21 -9.65 -18.86
N ASN A 6 -3.73 -10.88 -18.95
CA ASN A 6 -5.07 -11.14 -19.49
C ASN A 6 -6.23 -10.68 -18.58
N ARG A 7 -5.96 -10.40 -17.31
CA ARG A 7 -6.96 -9.92 -16.33
C ARG A 7 -6.90 -8.41 -16.13
N THR A 8 -5.76 -7.79 -16.42
CA THR A 8 -5.59 -6.34 -16.35
C THR A 8 -6.11 -5.70 -17.64
N LYS A 9 -7.10 -4.83 -17.53
CA LYS A 9 -7.72 -4.15 -18.68
C LYS A 9 -7.42 -2.66 -18.66
N GLU A 10 -7.58 -2.04 -19.82
CA GLU A 10 -7.57 -0.58 -19.99
C GLU A 10 -6.27 0.08 -19.48
N GLU A 11 -6.35 1.11 -18.62
CA GLU A 11 -5.19 1.90 -18.23
C GLU A 11 -4.17 1.13 -17.40
N ALA A 12 -4.63 0.24 -16.52
CA ALA A 12 -3.73 -0.59 -15.72
C ALA A 12 -2.87 -1.51 -16.62
N ALA A 13 -3.38 -1.92 -17.79
CA ALA A 13 -2.60 -2.70 -18.74
C ALA A 13 -1.44 -1.88 -19.34
N LYS A 14 -1.62 -0.58 -19.58
CA LYS A 14 -0.56 0.29 -20.11
C LYS A 14 0.60 0.46 -19.15
N TYR A 15 0.31 0.56 -17.85
CA TYR A 15 1.34 0.69 -16.82
C TYR A 15 2.17 -0.59 -16.62
N ILE A 16 1.56 -1.76 -16.87
CA ILE A 16 2.25 -3.05 -16.72
C ILE A 16 2.93 -3.48 -18.02
N ALA A 17 2.36 -3.15 -19.19
CA ALA A 17 2.84 -3.62 -20.49
C ALA A 17 4.29 -3.20 -20.80
N SER A 18 4.71 -2.00 -20.34
CA SER A 18 6.05 -1.45 -20.59
C SER A 18 7.18 -2.27 -19.93
N ARG A 19 6.93 -2.88 -18.76
CA ARG A 19 7.90 -3.71 -18.04
C ARG A 19 7.73 -5.22 -18.27
N ILE A 20 6.63 -5.64 -18.90
CA ILE A 20 6.42 -7.04 -19.30
C ILE A 20 6.98 -7.33 -20.70
N CYS A 21 6.85 -6.40 -21.66
CA CYS A 21 6.94 -6.76 -23.07
C CYS A 21 8.30 -6.51 -23.78
N GLN A 22 9.33 -5.94 -23.17
CA GLN A 22 10.61 -5.72 -23.87
C GLN A 22 11.81 -5.73 -22.91
N ASP A 23 13.03 -5.78 -23.46
CA ASP A 23 14.35 -5.92 -22.82
C ASP A 23 14.72 -4.82 -21.80
N TYR A 24 13.83 -4.55 -20.86
CA TYR A 24 14.09 -3.76 -19.66
C TYR A 24 14.88 -4.61 -18.67
N LEU A 25 15.90 -4.00 -18.07
CA LEU A 25 16.74 -4.62 -17.03
C LEU A 25 15.94 -4.99 -15.76
N GLU A 26 14.79 -4.35 -15.55
CA GLU A 26 13.89 -4.56 -14.40
C GLU A 26 12.51 -5.08 -14.85
N LYS A 27 12.45 -6.35 -15.27
CA LYS A 27 11.17 -7.06 -15.44
C LYS A 27 10.63 -7.45 -14.08
N TYR A 28 9.31 -7.46 -13.90
CA TYR A 28 8.75 -8.02 -12.68
C TYR A 28 9.03 -9.53 -12.64
N ALA A 29 9.53 -10.01 -11.50
CA ALA A 29 9.75 -11.42 -11.22
C ALA A 29 8.51 -12.07 -10.60
N THR A 30 7.72 -11.31 -9.84
CA THR A 30 6.57 -11.85 -9.08
C THR A 30 5.28 -11.07 -9.31
N ALA A 31 4.16 -11.69 -8.94
CA ALA A 31 2.85 -11.04 -8.94
C ALA A 31 2.77 -9.90 -7.90
N GLU A 32 3.54 -10.02 -6.80
CA GLU A 32 3.59 -9.03 -5.73
C GLU A 32 4.24 -7.73 -6.21
N GLU A 33 5.32 -7.80 -6.98
CA GLU A 33 5.96 -6.60 -7.54
C GLU A 33 5.05 -5.84 -8.51
N ILE A 34 4.23 -6.57 -9.29
CA ILE A 34 3.21 -5.96 -10.16
C ILE A 34 2.15 -5.25 -9.32
N LEU A 35 1.68 -5.91 -8.25
CA LEU A 35 0.69 -5.32 -7.34
C LEU A 35 1.24 -4.10 -6.61
N ASP A 36 2.49 -4.15 -6.15
CA ASP A 36 3.12 -3.03 -5.45
C ASP A 36 3.38 -1.84 -6.39
N HIS A 37 3.78 -2.08 -7.64
CA HIS A 37 3.89 -1.02 -8.62
C HIS A 37 2.55 -0.37 -8.96
N LEU A 38 1.50 -1.19 -9.12
CA LEU A 38 0.14 -0.67 -9.32
C LEU A 38 -0.34 0.12 -8.10
N LYS A 39 -0.03 -0.33 -6.88
CA LYS A 39 -0.34 0.41 -5.66
C LYS A 39 0.36 1.77 -5.66
N GLU A 40 1.63 1.86 -6.04
CA GLU A 40 2.33 3.15 -6.12
C GLU A 40 1.69 4.13 -7.12
N ILE A 41 1.15 3.63 -8.24
CA ILE A 41 0.52 4.48 -9.26
C ILE A 41 -0.88 4.93 -8.86
N TYR A 42 -1.67 4.02 -8.27
CA TYR A 42 -3.10 4.24 -8.05
C TYR A 42 -3.48 4.60 -6.62
N ILE A 43 -2.63 4.33 -5.62
CA ILE A 43 -2.90 4.74 -4.24
C ILE A 43 -2.58 6.22 -4.11
N ASP A 44 -3.62 7.01 -3.86
CA ASP A 44 -3.46 8.39 -3.41
C ASP A 44 -2.69 8.40 -2.09
N LEU A 45 -1.59 9.15 -1.99
CA LEU A 45 -0.81 9.28 -0.75
C LEU A 45 -1.64 9.87 0.40
N ASN A 46 -2.71 10.61 0.08
CA ASN A 46 -3.66 11.16 1.04
C ASN A 46 -4.86 10.25 1.30
N TYR A 47 -4.86 8.99 0.84
CA TYR A 47 -5.99 8.08 0.98
C TYR A 47 -6.50 7.94 2.42
N LEU A 48 -5.61 8.05 3.42
CA LEU A 48 -6.00 8.05 4.83
C LEU A 48 -6.84 9.27 5.21
N GLU A 49 -6.42 10.46 4.78
CA GLU A 49 -7.13 11.70 5.08
C GLU A 49 -8.47 11.76 4.35
N ILE A 50 -8.52 11.25 3.11
CA ILE A 50 -9.77 11.07 2.35
C ILE A 50 -10.69 10.09 3.09
N ALA A 51 -10.17 8.93 3.52
CA ALA A 51 -10.96 7.93 4.24
C ALA A 51 -11.49 8.44 5.58
N LYS A 52 -10.70 9.20 6.35
CA LYS A 52 -11.15 9.85 7.59
C LYS A 52 -12.24 10.88 7.32
N HIS A 53 -12.04 11.72 6.32
CA HIS A 53 -13.00 12.72 5.91
C HIS A 53 -14.34 12.07 5.50
N ASP A 54 -14.30 11.01 4.71
CA ASP A 54 -15.48 10.29 4.24
C ASP A 54 -16.17 9.54 5.37
N TYR A 55 -15.40 8.97 6.30
CA TYR A 55 -15.92 8.33 7.51
C TYR A 55 -16.69 9.32 8.38
N ASN A 56 -16.15 10.52 8.59
CA ASN A 56 -16.83 11.56 9.37
C ASN A 56 -18.12 12.08 8.70
N LYS A 57 -18.25 11.86 7.39
CA LYS A 57 -19.46 12.22 6.61
C LYS A 57 -20.46 11.08 6.47
N LEU A 58 -20.12 9.87 6.93
CA LEU A 58 -21.05 8.74 6.88
C LEU A 58 -22.21 8.98 7.84
N ILE A 59 -23.36 9.23 7.26
CA ILE A 59 -24.64 9.38 7.94
C ILE A 59 -25.62 8.47 7.21
N ILE A 60 -26.38 7.68 7.96
CA ILE A 60 -27.49 6.90 7.42
C ILE A 60 -28.80 7.65 7.64
N LYS A 61 -29.59 7.81 6.58
CA LYS A 61 -30.97 8.30 6.65
C LYS A 61 -31.92 7.11 6.55
N ASN A 62 -33.17 7.30 6.98
CA ASN A 62 -34.17 6.22 7.01
C ASN A 62 -34.49 5.64 5.61
N GLU A 63 -34.23 6.38 4.54
CA GLU A 63 -34.46 5.96 3.15
C GLU A 63 -33.22 5.34 2.49
N ASP A 64 -32.06 5.36 3.16
CA ASP A 64 -30.82 4.87 2.60
C ASP A 64 -30.73 3.34 2.66
N ASP A 65 -30.04 2.75 1.67
CA ASP A 65 -29.74 1.32 1.65
C ASP A 65 -28.75 0.96 2.78
N TYR A 66 -29.24 0.20 3.74
CA TYR A 66 -28.46 -0.28 4.88
C TYR A 66 -27.22 -1.08 4.48
N TYR A 67 -27.30 -1.94 3.47
CA TYR A 67 -26.17 -2.77 3.05
C TYR A 67 -25.10 -1.94 2.36
N LYS A 68 -25.53 -0.95 1.57
CA LYS A 68 -24.59 0.02 0.98
C LYS A 68 -23.88 0.83 2.07
N PHE A 69 -24.61 1.27 3.09
CA PHE A 69 -24.02 1.95 4.24
C PHE A 69 -23.00 1.07 4.98
N ILE A 70 -23.38 -0.15 5.36
CA ILE A 70 -22.51 -1.07 6.10
C ILE A 70 -21.25 -1.42 5.29
N THR A 71 -21.38 -1.61 3.98
CA THR A 71 -20.24 -1.89 3.11
C THR A 71 -19.25 -0.71 3.10
N SER A 72 -19.75 0.51 2.94
CA SER A 72 -18.92 1.72 2.98
C SER A 72 -18.28 1.93 4.35
N PHE A 73 -19.04 1.74 5.43
CA PHE A 73 -18.54 1.83 6.80
C PHE A 73 -17.40 0.84 7.05
N LEU A 74 -17.60 -0.44 6.71
CA LEU A 74 -16.59 -1.49 6.89
C LEU A 74 -15.35 -1.21 6.03
N HIS A 75 -15.52 -0.80 4.78
CA HIS A 75 -14.41 -0.46 3.90
C HIS A 75 -13.53 0.64 4.49
N LEU A 76 -14.12 1.74 4.97
CA LEU A 76 -13.37 2.84 5.57
C LEU A 76 -12.72 2.45 6.91
N ALA A 77 -13.41 1.69 7.76
CA ALA A 77 -12.86 1.20 9.03
C ALA A 77 -11.65 0.28 8.81
N ILE A 78 -11.75 -0.65 7.86
CA ILE A 78 -10.65 -1.55 7.47
C ILE A 78 -9.50 -0.75 6.87
N THR A 79 -9.79 0.23 6.02
CA THR A 79 -8.78 1.10 5.40
C THR A 79 -7.98 1.83 6.48
N ALA A 80 -8.65 2.46 7.45
CA ALA A 80 -8.00 3.12 8.58
C ALA A 80 -7.12 2.15 9.40
N ALA A 81 -7.62 0.95 9.69
CA ALA A 81 -6.85 -0.06 10.44
C ALA A 81 -5.61 -0.56 9.68
N TYR A 82 -5.72 -0.75 8.35
CA TYR A 82 -4.60 -1.13 7.49
C TYR A 82 -3.51 -0.05 7.47
N VAL A 83 -3.90 1.23 7.42
CA VAL A 83 -2.94 2.34 7.44
C VAL A 83 -2.18 2.37 8.76
N ILE A 84 -2.88 2.24 9.89
CA ILE A 84 -2.26 2.24 11.22
C ILE A 84 -1.25 1.08 11.33
N THR A 85 -1.63 -0.10 10.86
CA THR A 85 -0.77 -1.30 10.90
C THR A 85 0.47 -1.13 10.01
N SER A 86 0.31 -0.56 8.81
CA SER A 86 1.43 -0.32 7.89
C SER A 86 2.39 0.76 8.40
N ILE A 87 1.88 1.87 8.95
CA ILE A 87 2.71 2.91 9.60
C ILE A 87 3.50 2.32 10.77
N PHE A 88 2.85 1.52 11.63
CA PHE A 88 3.51 0.89 12.76
C PHE A 88 4.63 -0.07 12.33
N LYS A 89 4.37 -0.89 11.30
CA LYS A 89 5.37 -1.79 10.72
C LYS A 89 6.58 -1.02 10.17
N ASN A 90 6.34 0.07 9.42
CA ASN A 90 7.40 0.92 8.88
C ASN A 90 8.24 1.56 10.00
N PHE A 91 7.58 2.05 11.06
CA PHE A 91 8.26 2.60 12.22
C PHE A 91 9.13 1.55 12.93
N GLN A 92 8.61 0.34 13.14
CA GLN A 92 9.37 -0.75 13.76
C GLN A 92 10.60 -1.14 12.94
N GLU A 93 10.49 -1.17 11.61
CA GLU A 93 11.62 -1.45 10.72
C GLU A 93 12.70 -0.36 10.83
N LEU A 94 12.31 0.91 10.85
CA LEU A 94 13.24 2.04 11.04
C LEU A 94 13.97 1.95 12.38
N CYS A 95 13.25 1.64 13.47
CA CYS A 95 13.85 1.44 14.79
C CYS A 95 14.83 0.26 14.80
N SER A 96 14.51 -0.82 14.09
CA SER A 96 15.39 -1.99 14.00
C SER A 96 16.68 -1.67 13.23
N LYS A 97 16.57 -0.95 12.11
CA LYS A 97 17.71 -0.49 11.31
C LYS A 97 18.59 0.48 12.11
N SER A 98 18.00 1.43 12.82
CA SER A 98 18.77 2.39 13.62
C SER A 98 19.51 1.71 14.78
N ALA A 99 18.87 0.77 15.47
CA ALA A 99 19.51 -0.03 16.52
C ALA A 99 20.70 -0.85 15.98
N TYR A 100 20.55 -1.48 14.81
CA TYR A 100 21.65 -2.20 14.16
C TYR A 100 22.85 -1.29 13.86
N ILE A 101 22.60 -0.11 13.29
CA ILE A 101 23.65 0.87 12.96
C ILE A 101 24.36 1.34 14.23
N LEU A 102 23.61 1.70 15.28
CA LEU A 102 24.18 2.16 16.55
C LEU A 102 25.06 1.09 17.19
N ASN A 103 24.62 -0.17 17.20
CA ASN A 103 25.41 -1.29 17.72
C ASN A 103 26.68 -1.52 16.89
N THR A 104 26.61 -1.36 15.57
CA THR A 104 27.76 -1.51 14.67
C THR A 104 28.79 -0.41 14.91
N ILE A 105 28.35 0.83 15.09
CA ILE A 105 29.23 1.97 15.43
C ILE A 105 29.87 1.75 16.80
N ALA A 106 29.09 1.33 17.80
CA ALA A 106 29.60 1.06 19.14
C ALA A 106 30.62 -0.09 19.16
N ALA A 107 30.42 -1.12 18.34
CA ALA A 107 31.36 -2.25 18.22
C ALA A 107 32.66 -1.90 17.47
N ALA A 108 32.62 -0.89 16.59
CA ALA A 108 33.78 -0.42 15.83
C ALA A 108 34.61 0.64 16.58
N ALA A 109 34.14 1.14 17.72
CA ALA A 109 34.87 2.10 18.54
C ALA A 109 36.08 1.42 19.24
N PRO A 110 37.30 1.98 19.19
CA PRO A 110 38.46 1.40 19.85
C PRO A 110 38.25 1.42 21.37
N ARG A 111 38.49 0.26 22.01
CA ARG A 111 38.51 0.16 23.48
C ARG A 111 39.81 0.82 23.96
N ASN A 112 39.69 1.97 24.63
CA ASN A 112 40.78 2.57 25.40
C ASN A 112 41.17 1.68 26.59
#